data_AF-A0ABD2R1K8-F1
#
_entry.id   AF-A0ABD2R1K8-F1
#
_cell.length_a   1.000
_cell.length_b   1.000
_cell.length_c   1.000
_cell.angle_alpha   90.00
_cell.angle_beta   90.00
_cell.angle_gamma   90.00
#
_symmetry.space_group_name_H-M   'P 1'
#
loop_
_entity.id
_entity.type
_entity.pdbx_description
1 polymer ?
#
loop_
_entity_poly.entity_id
_entity_poly.type
_entity_poly.pdbx_seq_one_letter_code
_entity_poly.pdbx_strand_id
1 'polypeptide(L)'
;MILNSAFSGFVQWKIPKKMVNLAASATNNLNTEKLREQLDHLHKEAQSTRNKANNARSRLLRLSEAAERFRRQAAISVRTGKENDARELLFQKKKIMQAMEKSKSRIELLDELAAKLNEAISMREKQLIGNVALDLEIAVDDAPSPVRIVSPKDDNADNSDENEDVDLETIKLDDSQELQAPYDGNADLKTDNDLKNLEASTSGNMSKEADRINSLKGVSSYEEFLEHIDQQLRDIEVELVTFLRFSSLILENKDKLENSKVQQALDVLEGVHQLRGRIESLVQKKAGVH
;
A
#
# COMPACT_ATOMS: atom_id res chain seq x y z
N MET A 1 -59.78 37.74 86.97
CA MET A 1 -60.48 36.45 86.80
C MET A 1 -60.36 36.03 85.34
N ILE A 2 -59.76 34.85 85.07
CA ILE A 2 -60.11 33.87 84.01
C ILE A 2 -59.93 34.35 82.54
N LEU A 3 -59.30 33.66 81.57
CA LEU A 3 -58.41 32.50 81.44
C LEU A 3 -57.93 32.52 79.95
N ASN A 4 -56.83 31.82 79.66
CA ASN A 4 -56.32 31.53 78.30
C ASN A 4 -57.35 30.89 77.35
N SER A 5 -57.18 31.05 76.04
CA SER A 5 -56.91 29.90 75.13
C SER A 5 -56.62 30.33 73.69
N ALA A 6 -55.66 29.64 73.09
CA ALA A 6 -55.15 29.78 71.73
C ALA A 6 -56.03 29.04 70.71
N PHE A 7 -55.95 29.40 69.43
CA PHE A 7 -55.99 28.41 68.34
C PHE A 7 -55.31 28.96 67.07
N SER A 8 -54.25 28.26 66.65
CA SER A 8 -53.54 28.42 65.39
C SER A 8 -54.36 27.85 64.23
N GLY A 9 -54.42 28.58 63.12
CA GLY A 9 -54.93 28.08 61.84
C GLY A 9 -53.90 28.35 60.74
N PHE A 10 -52.99 27.39 60.54
CA PHE A 10 -52.04 27.37 59.42
C PHE A 10 -52.80 27.02 58.12
N VAL A 11 -52.78 27.91 57.13
CA VAL A 11 -53.32 27.63 55.79
C VAL A 11 -52.20 27.05 54.94
N GLN A 12 -52.25 25.74 54.72
CA GLN A 12 -51.31 24.98 53.92
C GLN A 12 -51.60 25.20 52.42
N TRP A 13 -50.71 25.92 51.73
CA TRP A 13 -50.76 26.04 50.26
C TRP A 13 -50.28 24.71 49.66
N LYS A 14 -51.19 23.95 49.04
CA LYS A 14 -50.83 22.76 48.26
C LYS A 14 -50.28 23.19 46.90
N ILE A 15 -48.97 23.06 46.72
CA ILE A 15 -48.32 23.13 45.41
C ILE A 15 -48.57 21.78 44.70
N PRO A 16 -49.16 21.75 43.48
CA PRO A 16 -49.31 20.51 42.72
C PRO A 16 -47.93 20.00 42.27
N LYS A 17 -47.64 18.74 42.60
CA LYS A 17 -46.43 18.03 42.19
C LYS A 17 -46.57 17.52 40.75
N LYS A 18 -45.53 17.83 39.96
CA LYS A 18 -44.93 17.06 38.85
C LYS A 18 -45.85 16.50 37.76
N MET A 19 -45.83 17.15 36.60
CA MET A 19 -45.82 16.47 35.30
C MET A 19 -44.70 17.08 34.45
N VAL A 20 -43.49 16.56 34.57
CA VAL A 20 -42.44 16.74 33.55
C VAL A 20 -41.59 15.47 33.55
N ASN A 21 -41.20 15.04 32.35
CA ASN A 21 -40.24 13.97 32.01
C ASN A 21 -40.86 12.67 31.46
N LEU A 22 -41.65 12.77 30.39
CA LEU A 22 -41.73 11.70 29.38
C LEU A 22 -41.13 12.11 28.03
N ALA A 23 -40.62 13.34 27.91
CA ALA A 23 -40.07 13.87 26.66
C ALA A 23 -38.57 13.58 26.47
N ALA A 24 -37.80 13.41 27.56
CA ALA A 24 -36.34 13.26 27.49
C ALA A 24 -35.87 11.91 26.91
N SER A 25 -36.59 10.82 27.21
CA SER A 25 -36.24 9.49 26.69
C SER A 25 -36.54 9.37 25.19
N ALA A 26 -37.63 9.98 24.70
CA ALA A 26 -37.95 9.99 23.27
C ALA A 26 -36.94 10.78 22.43
N THR A 27 -36.41 11.90 22.95
CA THR A 27 -35.39 12.70 22.26
C THR A 27 -34.03 12.02 22.22
N ASN A 28 -33.65 11.27 23.26
CA ASN A 28 -32.41 10.49 23.27
C ASN A 28 -32.48 9.31 22.29
N ASN A 29 -33.60 8.59 22.25
CA ASN A 29 -33.83 7.50 21.31
C ASN A 29 -33.79 7.95 19.83
N LEU A 30 -34.34 9.13 19.52
CA LEU A 30 -34.26 9.69 18.17
C LEU A 30 -32.82 10.10 17.78
N ASN A 31 -32.02 10.52 18.77
CA ASN A 31 -30.62 10.89 18.59
C ASN A 31 -29.71 9.66 18.42
N THR A 32 -29.97 8.58 19.16
CA THR A 32 -29.24 7.31 19.01
C THR A 32 -29.53 6.65 17.66
N GLU A 33 -30.78 6.68 17.18
CA GLU A 33 -31.12 6.14 15.87
C GLU A 33 -30.47 6.92 14.72
N LYS A 34 -30.50 8.26 14.77
CA LYS A 34 -29.77 9.10 13.80
C LYS A 34 -28.26 8.81 13.79
N LEU A 35 -27.68 8.52 14.96
CA LEU A 35 -26.26 8.17 15.07
C LEU A 35 -25.96 6.81 14.43
N ARG A 36 -26.87 5.84 14.55
CA ARG A 36 -26.77 4.54 13.86
C ARG A 36 -26.86 4.70 12.35
N GLU A 37 -27.80 5.50 11.85
CA GLU A 37 -27.91 5.78 10.41
C GLU A 37 -26.63 6.42 9.85
N GLN A 38 -26.03 7.36 10.61
CA GLN A 38 -24.75 7.97 10.25
C GLN A 38 -23.60 6.96 10.25
N LEU A 39 -23.58 6.04 11.21
CA LEU A 39 -22.59 4.98 11.29
C LEU A 39 -22.69 4.02 10.09
N ASP A 40 -23.90 3.59 9.75
CA ASP A 40 -24.17 2.74 8.59
C ASP A 40 -23.74 3.42 7.29
N HIS A 41 -24.00 4.73 7.17
CA HIS A 41 -23.54 5.52 6.03
C HIS A 41 -22.01 5.52 5.92
N LEU A 42 -21.30 5.77 7.03
CA LEU A 42 -19.84 5.75 7.08
C LEU A 42 -19.27 4.37 6.74
N HIS A 43 -19.87 3.28 7.21
CA HIS A 43 -19.46 1.92 6.84
C HIS A 43 -19.63 1.64 5.34
N LYS A 44 -20.75 2.06 4.75
CA LYS A 44 -20.99 1.95 3.31
C LYS A 44 -19.95 2.74 2.52
N GLU A 45 -19.62 3.96 2.94
CA GLU A 45 -18.61 4.80 2.30
C GLU A 45 -17.20 4.20 2.45
N ALA A 46 -16.84 3.69 3.63
CA ALA A 46 -15.56 3.02 3.87
C ALA A 46 -15.41 1.79 2.98
N GLN A 47 -16.46 0.98 2.86
CA GLN A 47 -16.45 -0.20 1.98
C GLN A 47 -16.33 0.18 0.50
N SER A 48 -17.08 1.21 0.06
CA SER A 48 -16.97 1.74 -1.30
C SER A 48 -15.54 2.24 -1.59
N THR A 49 -14.91 2.92 -0.63
CA THR A 49 -13.54 3.44 -0.74
C THR A 49 -12.52 2.31 -0.86
N ARG A 50 -12.62 1.27 -0.02
CA ARG A 50 -11.78 0.07 -0.12
C ARG A 50 -11.92 -0.61 -1.48
N ASN A 51 -13.15 -0.76 -1.98
CA ASN A 51 -13.41 -1.35 -3.30
C ASN A 51 -12.77 -0.52 -4.43
N LYS A 52 -12.85 0.81 -4.36
CA LYS A 52 -12.18 1.71 -5.32
C LYS A 52 -10.66 1.58 -5.26
N ALA A 53 -10.08 1.45 -4.07
CA ALA A 53 -8.64 1.25 -3.88
C ALA A 53 -8.18 -0.08 -4.50
N ASN A 54 -8.92 -1.16 -4.23
CA ASN A 54 -8.64 -2.48 -4.80
C ASN A 54 -8.74 -2.48 -6.34
N ASN A 55 -9.72 -1.80 -6.93
CA ASN A 55 -9.80 -1.64 -8.38
C ASN A 55 -8.58 -0.91 -8.95
N ALA A 56 -8.11 0.16 -8.27
CA ALA A 56 -6.90 0.87 -8.65
C ALA A 56 -5.65 0.00 -8.53
N ARG A 57 -5.55 -0.88 -7.51
CA ARG A 57 -4.48 -1.89 -7.39
C ARG A 57 -4.51 -2.90 -8.54
N SER A 58 -5.67 -3.45 -8.90
CA SER A 58 -5.80 -4.36 -10.05
C SER A 58 -5.46 -3.66 -11.38
N ARG A 59 -5.72 -2.36 -11.51
CA ARG A 59 -5.27 -1.58 -12.67
C ARG A 59 -3.75 -1.40 -12.67
N LEU A 60 -3.16 -1.08 -11.53
CA LEU A 60 -1.71 -0.94 -11.37
C LEU A 60 -0.98 -2.22 -11.79
N LEU A 61 -1.47 -3.39 -11.36
CA LEU A 61 -0.94 -4.69 -11.76
C LEU A 61 -0.95 -4.86 -13.29
N ARG A 62 -2.10 -4.65 -13.94
CA ARG A 62 -2.23 -4.75 -15.41
C ARG A 62 -1.33 -3.77 -16.16
N LEU A 63 -1.18 -2.55 -15.66
CA LEU A 63 -0.29 -1.55 -16.25
C LEU A 63 1.19 -1.96 -16.11
N SER A 64 1.56 -2.53 -14.95
CA SER A 64 2.93 -3.02 -14.72
C SER A 64 3.29 -4.16 -15.68
N GLU A 65 2.36 -5.07 -15.91
CA GLU A 65 2.52 -6.17 -16.86
C GLU A 65 2.66 -5.63 -18.31
N ALA A 66 1.79 -4.69 -18.72
CA ALA A 66 1.87 -4.07 -20.03
C ALA A 66 3.20 -3.32 -20.25
N ALA A 67 3.69 -2.60 -19.24
CA ALA A 67 4.99 -1.92 -19.30
C ALA A 67 6.15 -2.92 -19.47
N GLU A 68 6.04 -4.09 -18.85
CA GLU A 68 7.04 -5.14 -19.00
C GLU A 68 7.01 -5.76 -20.41
N ARG A 69 5.81 -6.00 -20.97
CA ARG A 69 5.65 -6.48 -22.35
C ARG A 69 6.30 -5.53 -23.35
N PHE A 70 6.05 -4.22 -23.24
CA PHE A 70 6.71 -3.22 -24.09
C PHE A 70 8.23 -3.22 -23.94
N ARG A 71 8.75 -3.39 -22.72
CA ARG A 71 10.20 -3.51 -22.48
C ARG A 71 10.79 -4.73 -23.18
N ARG A 72 10.15 -5.90 -23.06
CA ARG A 72 10.59 -7.15 -23.71
C ARG A 72 10.55 -7.01 -25.24
N GLN A 73 9.46 -6.47 -25.79
CA GLN A 73 9.31 -6.28 -27.22
C GLN A 73 10.33 -5.28 -27.78
N ALA A 74 10.57 -4.16 -27.09
CA ALA A 74 11.60 -3.19 -27.48
C ALA A 74 12.99 -3.83 -27.52
N ALA A 75 13.32 -4.69 -26.53
CA ALA A 75 14.60 -5.40 -26.52
C ALA A 75 14.75 -6.36 -27.73
N ILE A 76 13.67 -7.03 -28.13
CA ILE A 76 13.65 -7.88 -29.33
C ILE A 76 13.82 -7.02 -30.60
N SER A 77 13.11 -5.90 -30.72
CA SER A 77 13.23 -4.98 -31.86
C SER A 77 14.65 -4.44 -32.01
N VAL A 78 15.35 -4.10 -30.92
CA VAL A 78 16.77 -3.71 -30.96
C VAL A 78 17.66 -4.84 -31.47
N ARG A 79 17.49 -6.07 -30.96
CA ARG A 79 18.29 -7.23 -31.39
C ARG A 79 18.09 -7.61 -32.86
N THR A 80 16.94 -7.27 -33.41
CA THR A 80 16.57 -7.56 -34.81
C THR A 80 16.88 -6.39 -35.76
N GLY A 81 17.54 -5.33 -35.29
CA GLY A 81 17.90 -4.16 -36.11
C GLY A 81 16.72 -3.26 -36.49
N LYS A 82 15.66 -3.26 -35.68
CA LYS A 82 14.46 -2.43 -35.85
C LYS A 82 14.40 -1.34 -34.77
N GLU A 83 15.37 -0.43 -34.79
CA GLU A 83 15.54 0.58 -33.73
C GLU A 83 14.39 1.60 -33.70
N ASN A 84 13.80 1.92 -34.86
CA ASN A 84 12.67 2.85 -34.92
C ASN A 84 11.43 2.27 -34.20
N ASP A 85 11.12 0.99 -34.43
CA ASP A 85 10.04 0.30 -33.72
C ASP A 85 10.32 0.22 -32.21
N ALA A 86 11.58 -0.03 -31.83
CA ALA A 86 11.98 -0.04 -30.43
C ALA A 86 11.74 1.32 -29.75
N ARG A 87 12.05 2.44 -30.45
CA ARG A 87 11.81 3.80 -29.94
C ARG A 87 10.32 4.07 -29.72
N GLU A 88 9.46 3.66 -30.65
CA GLU A 88 8.01 3.80 -30.50
C GLU A 88 7.47 2.96 -29.32
N LEU A 89 7.91 1.71 -29.17
CA LEU A 89 7.54 0.86 -28.04
C LEU A 89 7.97 1.47 -26.69
N LEU A 90 9.16 2.08 -26.62
CA LEU A 90 9.63 2.78 -25.43
C LEU A 90 8.81 4.05 -25.15
N PHE A 91 8.36 4.75 -26.18
CA PHE A 91 7.45 5.89 -26.03
C PHE A 91 6.08 5.46 -25.48
N GLN A 92 5.54 4.34 -25.95
CA GLN A 92 4.31 3.74 -25.40
C GLN A 92 4.50 3.29 -23.95
N LYS A 93 5.62 2.64 -23.64
CA LYS A 93 5.98 2.29 -22.25
C LYS A 93 6.00 3.52 -21.34
N LYS A 94 6.56 4.65 -21.80
CA LYS A 94 6.57 5.92 -21.04
C LYS A 94 5.14 6.38 -20.71
N LYS A 95 4.20 6.31 -21.66
CA LYS A 95 2.79 6.66 -21.41
C LYS A 95 2.14 5.72 -20.39
N ILE A 96 2.40 4.41 -20.48
CA ILE A 96 1.90 3.44 -19.50
C ILE A 96 2.48 3.71 -18.11
N MET A 97 3.77 4.00 -18.00
CA MET A 97 4.40 4.36 -16.73
C MET A 97 3.78 5.62 -16.10
N GLN A 98 3.44 6.64 -16.89
CA GLN A 98 2.71 7.80 -16.38
C GLN A 98 1.31 7.44 -15.85
N ALA A 99 0.58 6.57 -16.55
CA ALA A 99 -0.71 6.07 -16.08
C ALA A 99 -0.56 5.21 -14.80
N MET A 100 0.54 4.49 -14.67
CA MET A 100 0.90 3.70 -13.50
C MET A 100 1.11 4.60 -12.28
N GLU A 101 1.85 5.70 -12.43
CA GLU A 101 2.06 6.69 -11.37
C GLU A 101 0.75 7.31 -10.89
N LYS A 102 -0.14 7.69 -11.81
CA LYS A 102 -1.49 8.18 -11.48
C LYS A 102 -2.33 7.14 -10.74
N SER A 103 -2.15 5.85 -11.05
CA SER A 103 -2.85 4.76 -10.36
C SER A 103 -2.31 4.59 -8.94
N LYS A 104 -1.00 4.74 -8.74
CA LYS A 104 -0.32 4.69 -7.44
C LYS A 104 -0.78 5.85 -6.54
N SER A 105 -0.73 7.08 -7.03
CA SER A 105 -1.19 8.25 -6.28
C SER A 105 -2.67 8.15 -5.88
N ARG A 106 -3.50 7.55 -6.75
CA ARG A 106 -4.92 7.29 -6.43
C ARG A 106 -5.08 6.26 -5.31
N ILE A 107 -4.25 5.22 -5.27
CA ILE A 107 -4.27 4.22 -4.21
C ILE A 107 -3.92 4.89 -2.87
N GLU A 108 -2.85 5.68 -2.84
CA GLU A 108 -2.41 6.41 -1.65
C GLU A 108 -3.53 7.30 -1.09
N LEU A 109 -4.15 8.14 -1.92
CA LEU A 109 -5.28 8.99 -1.52
C LEU A 109 -6.49 8.20 -1.00
N LEU A 110 -6.81 7.06 -1.63
CA LEU A 110 -7.93 6.22 -1.19
C LEU A 110 -7.62 5.49 0.12
N ASP A 111 -6.36 5.12 0.35
CA ASP A 111 -5.92 4.51 1.60
C ASP A 111 -5.95 5.53 2.74
N GLU A 112 -5.51 6.77 2.50
CA GLU A 112 -5.66 7.88 3.45
C GLU A 112 -7.13 8.15 3.78
N LEU A 113 -8.00 8.23 2.77
CA LEU A 113 -9.44 8.41 2.97
C LEU A 113 -10.04 7.24 3.77
N ALA A 114 -9.66 6.00 3.46
CA ALA A 114 -10.12 4.84 4.20
C ALA A 114 -9.68 4.89 5.67
N ALA A 115 -8.45 5.34 5.95
CA ALA A 115 -7.98 5.54 7.32
C ALA A 115 -8.81 6.62 8.05
N LYS A 116 -9.11 7.74 7.39
CA LYS A 116 -9.96 8.80 7.95
C LYS A 116 -11.40 8.37 8.18
N LEU A 117 -11.96 7.56 7.30
CA LEU A 117 -13.29 6.97 7.49
C LEU A 117 -13.30 6.01 8.68
N ASN A 118 -12.25 5.21 8.89
CA ASN A 118 -12.15 4.36 10.07
C ASN A 118 -12.04 5.18 11.37
N GLU A 119 -11.27 6.28 11.36
CA GLU A 119 -11.20 7.22 12.50
C GLU A 119 -12.59 7.79 12.82
N ALA A 120 -13.34 8.24 11.81
CA ALA A 120 -14.69 8.76 11.97
C ALA A 120 -15.67 7.69 12.48
N ILE A 121 -15.61 6.47 11.96
CA ILE A 121 -16.37 5.31 12.44
C ILE A 121 -16.09 5.10 13.92
N SER A 122 -14.81 4.97 14.32
CA SER A 122 -14.45 4.77 15.72
C SER A 122 -14.91 5.91 16.65
N MET A 123 -14.88 7.16 16.18
CA MET A 123 -15.43 8.29 16.95
C MET A 123 -16.94 8.18 17.12
N ARG A 124 -17.67 7.79 16.08
CA ARG A 124 -19.13 7.64 16.11
C ARG A 124 -19.58 6.42 16.92
N GLU A 125 -18.86 5.29 16.83
CA GLU A 125 -19.06 4.11 17.67
C GLU A 125 -18.92 4.48 19.15
N LYS A 126 -17.85 5.20 19.52
CA LYS A 126 -17.64 5.69 20.89
C LYS A 126 -18.79 6.58 21.38
N GLN A 127 -19.28 7.48 20.53
CA GLN A 127 -20.45 8.31 20.85
C GLN A 127 -21.72 7.46 21.05
N LEU A 128 -21.91 6.44 20.21
CA LEU A 128 -23.08 5.57 20.29
C LEU A 128 -23.07 4.74 21.57
N ILE A 129 -21.91 4.15 21.91
CA ILE A 129 -21.70 3.43 23.17
C ILE A 129 -21.98 4.35 24.36
N GLY A 130 -21.45 5.59 24.34
CA GLY A 130 -21.69 6.57 25.38
C GLY A 130 -23.17 6.91 25.57
N ASN A 131 -23.92 7.15 24.49
CA ASN A 131 -25.34 7.46 24.56
C ASN A 131 -26.18 6.27 25.08
N VAL A 132 -25.87 5.05 24.63
CA VAL A 132 -26.56 3.84 25.10
C VAL A 132 -26.28 3.57 26.59
N ALA A 133 -25.05 3.83 27.06
CA ALA A 133 -24.72 3.71 28.48
C ALA A 133 -25.48 4.72 29.35
N LEU A 134 -25.61 5.98 28.90
CA LEU A 134 -26.38 7.02 29.60
C LEU A 134 -27.89 6.68 29.65
N ASP A 135 -28.45 6.12 28.58
CA ASP A 135 -29.85 5.68 28.57
C ASP A 135 -30.09 4.52 29.58
N LEU A 136 -29.08 3.68 29.84
CA LEU A 136 -29.14 2.63 30.86
C LEU A 136 -29.09 3.20 32.29
N GLU A 137 -28.25 4.20 32.57
CA GLU A 137 -28.15 4.83 33.89
C GLU A 137 -29.44 5.55 34.31
N ILE A 138 -30.13 6.20 33.36
CA ILE A 138 -31.42 6.86 33.60
C ILE A 138 -32.53 5.85 33.96
N ALA A 139 -32.44 4.60 33.48
CA ALA A 139 -33.40 3.56 33.78
C ALA A 139 -33.23 2.91 35.18
N VAL A 140 -32.10 3.14 35.86
CA VAL A 140 -31.79 2.54 37.17
C VAL A 140 -32.32 3.40 38.34
N ASP A 141 -32.58 4.69 38.12
CA ASP A 141 -33.09 5.60 39.16
C ASP A 141 -34.59 5.45 39.47
N ASP A 142 -35.32 4.63 38.69
CA ASP A 142 -36.66 4.16 39.05
C ASP A 142 -36.52 2.83 39.80
N ALA A 143 -36.73 2.86 41.11
CA ALA A 143 -36.42 1.76 42.04
C ALA A 143 -36.83 0.37 41.48
N PRO A 144 -35.89 -0.58 41.34
CA PRO A 144 -36.23 -1.90 40.82
C PRO A 144 -37.10 -2.62 41.85
N SER A 145 -38.36 -2.88 41.48
CA SER A 145 -39.17 -3.87 42.17
C SER A 145 -38.38 -5.19 42.21
N PRO A 146 -38.23 -5.84 43.38
CA PRO A 146 -37.47 -7.09 43.48
C PRO A 146 -38.08 -8.14 42.55
N VAL A 147 -37.35 -8.51 41.50
CA VAL A 147 -37.73 -9.63 40.62
C VAL A 147 -37.61 -10.91 41.43
N ARG A 148 -38.74 -11.39 41.97
CA ARG A 148 -38.86 -12.71 42.60
C ARG A 148 -39.01 -13.75 41.50
N ILE A 149 -37.91 -14.41 41.14
CA ILE A 149 -37.95 -15.61 40.31
C ILE A 149 -38.48 -16.74 41.19
N VAL A 150 -39.67 -17.25 40.86
CA VAL A 150 -40.27 -18.40 41.54
C VAL A 150 -40.02 -19.62 40.67
N SER A 151 -39.19 -20.55 41.15
CA SER A 151 -39.07 -21.86 40.51
C SER A 151 -40.41 -22.61 40.63
N PRO A 152 -40.90 -23.26 39.55
CA PRO A 152 -42.10 -24.09 39.62
C PRO A 152 -41.95 -25.15 40.72
N LYS A 153 -42.99 -25.31 41.54
CA LYS A 153 -43.08 -26.44 42.47
C LYS A 153 -43.42 -27.68 41.66
N ASP A 154 -42.57 -28.69 41.76
CA ASP A 154 -42.89 -30.06 41.36
C ASP A 154 -43.89 -30.63 42.36
N ASP A 155 -45.15 -30.71 41.96
CA ASP A 155 -46.14 -31.55 42.61
C ASP A 155 -46.01 -32.96 42.01
N ASN A 156 -45.36 -33.85 42.76
CA ASN A 156 -45.22 -35.27 42.43
C ASN A 156 -46.59 -35.96 42.35
N ALA A 157 -46.81 -36.72 41.28
CA ALA A 157 -47.65 -37.92 41.30
C ALA A 157 -47.18 -38.91 40.22
N ASP A 158 -46.18 -39.70 40.60
CA ASP A 158 -46.05 -41.15 40.43
C ASP A 158 -46.83 -41.82 39.29
N ASN A 159 -46.12 -42.46 38.35
CA ASN A 159 -46.24 -43.90 38.04
C ASN A 159 -45.30 -44.34 36.90
N SER A 160 -44.41 -45.30 37.24
CA SER A 160 -43.72 -46.35 36.44
C SER A 160 -43.11 -45.96 35.08
N ASP A 161 -41.79 -45.82 34.98
CA ASP A 161 -40.79 -46.89 34.74
C ASP A 161 -40.90 -47.52 33.34
N GLU A 162 -39.99 -47.11 32.45
CA GLU A 162 -39.16 -48.04 31.68
C GLU A 162 -37.95 -47.27 31.11
N ASN A 163 -36.78 -47.87 31.34
CA ASN A 163 -35.45 -47.35 31.11
C ASN A 163 -35.10 -47.27 29.62
N GLU A 164 -34.69 -46.11 29.12
CA GLU A 164 -33.73 -46.06 28.01
C GLU A 164 -32.64 -45.01 28.29
N ASP A 165 -31.44 -45.57 28.42
CA ASP A 165 -30.16 -44.99 28.72
C ASP A 165 -29.62 -44.33 27.44
N VAL A 166 -29.45 -43.00 27.40
CA VAL A 166 -28.55 -42.38 26.41
C VAL A 166 -27.75 -41.25 27.03
N ASP A 167 -26.53 -41.67 27.32
CA ASP A 167 -25.31 -41.01 27.75
C ASP A 167 -25.09 -39.57 27.28
N LEU A 168 -24.55 -38.79 28.21
CA LEU A 168 -24.26 -37.36 28.12
C LEU A 168 -22.74 -37.19 28.21
N GLU A 169 -22.01 -37.12 27.09
CA GLU A 169 -20.62 -36.67 27.13
C GLU A 169 -20.22 -35.75 25.96
N THR A 170 -19.88 -34.52 26.38
CA THR A 170 -18.56 -33.93 26.15
C THR A 170 -18.15 -33.70 24.70
N ILE A 171 -18.51 -32.54 24.16
CA ILE A 171 -17.83 -31.98 22.99
C ILE A 171 -16.44 -31.50 23.44
N LYS A 172 -15.45 -32.38 23.30
CA LYS A 172 -14.03 -32.02 23.33
C LYS A 172 -13.64 -31.37 22.00
N LEU A 173 -12.87 -30.30 22.15
CA LEU A 173 -11.97 -29.73 21.15
C LEU A 173 -11.08 -30.82 20.55
N ASP A 174 -10.93 -30.82 19.23
CA ASP A 174 -9.81 -31.49 18.56
C ASP A 174 -9.29 -30.61 17.43
N ASP A 175 -7.99 -30.35 17.50
CA ASP A 175 -7.19 -29.58 16.56
C ASP A 175 -6.32 -30.58 15.77
N SER A 176 -6.18 -30.31 14.47
CA SER A 176 -5.13 -30.81 13.56
C SER A 176 -5.41 -32.10 12.78
N GLN A 177 -5.72 -31.97 11.48
CA GLN A 177 -4.79 -32.51 10.47
C GLN A 177 -4.93 -31.85 9.09
N GLU A 178 -3.79 -31.31 8.69
CA GLU A 178 -3.22 -31.07 7.37
C GLU A 178 -3.83 -31.72 6.10
N LEU A 179 -3.62 -30.97 4.99
CA LEU A 179 -3.37 -31.43 3.62
C LEU A 179 -4.56 -31.89 2.77
N GLN A 180 -5.01 -31.01 1.86
CA GLN A 180 -4.80 -31.14 0.41
C GLN A 180 -5.71 -30.20 -0.39
N ALA A 181 -5.09 -29.41 -1.26
CA ALA A 181 -5.67 -28.89 -2.49
C ALA A 181 -4.69 -29.28 -3.62
N PRO A 182 -5.02 -29.13 -4.90
CA PRO A 182 -6.31 -29.27 -5.61
C PRO A 182 -6.13 -30.14 -6.89
N TYR A 183 -7.17 -30.71 -7.50
CA TYR A 183 -7.14 -30.98 -8.95
C TYR A 183 -8.55 -31.15 -9.52
N ASP A 184 -8.89 -30.34 -10.54
CA ASP A 184 -9.22 -30.88 -11.86
C ASP A 184 -9.31 -29.75 -12.91
N GLY A 185 -8.74 -29.97 -14.10
CA GLY A 185 -8.92 -29.03 -15.21
C GLY A 185 -7.86 -28.96 -16.32
N ASN A 186 -7.38 -30.11 -16.81
CA ASN A 186 -7.06 -30.44 -18.22
C ASN A 186 -6.08 -29.63 -19.12
N ALA A 187 -5.36 -30.46 -19.91
CA ALA A 187 -4.91 -30.30 -21.31
C ALA A 187 -3.45 -29.83 -21.57
N ASP A 188 -2.56 -30.83 -21.56
CA ASP A 188 -1.66 -31.26 -22.65
C ASP A 188 -1.10 -30.22 -23.64
N LEU A 189 0.25 -30.15 -23.70
CA LEU A 189 1.01 -30.18 -24.95
C LEU A 189 2.48 -30.48 -24.67
N LYS A 190 2.92 -31.68 -25.06
CA LYS A 190 4.33 -32.08 -25.19
C LYS A 190 5.10 -31.17 -26.16
N THR A 191 6.35 -30.87 -25.84
CA THR A 191 7.49 -31.12 -26.75
C THR A 191 8.79 -31.12 -25.96
N ASP A 192 9.56 -32.17 -26.18
CA ASP A 192 10.87 -32.48 -25.62
C ASP A 192 11.97 -31.81 -26.48
N ASN A 193 13.02 -31.32 -25.83
CA ASN A 193 14.43 -31.38 -26.26
C ASN A 193 15.27 -30.29 -25.57
N ASP A 194 16.16 -30.77 -24.68
CA ASP A 194 17.59 -30.50 -24.67
C ASP A 194 18.09 -29.06 -24.90
N LEU A 195 18.53 -28.42 -23.80
CA LEU A 195 19.84 -27.76 -23.81
C LEU A 195 20.45 -27.72 -22.40
N LYS A 196 21.35 -28.68 -22.14
CA LYS A 196 22.39 -28.55 -21.12
C LYS A 196 23.51 -27.64 -21.62
N ASN A 197 24.12 -26.94 -20.66
CA ASN A 197 25.40 -26.21 -20.71
C ASN A 197 25.37 -24.83 -21.40
N LEU A 198 25.45 -23.77 -20.60
CA LEU A 198 26.75 -23.22 -20.20
C LEU A 198 26.52 -22.06 -19.20
N GLU A 199 26.55 -22.41 -17.91
CA GLU A 199 26.95 -21.44 -16.89
C GLU A 199 28.42 -21.10 -17.14
N ALA A 200 28.70 -19.86 -17.52
CA ALA A 200 29.98 -19.21 -17.28
C ALA A 200 29.82 -17.69 -17.47
N SER A 201 29.82 -16.98 -16.33
CA SER A 201 30.44 -15.67 -16.15
C SER A 201 30.15 -14.55 -17.15
N THR A 202 29.40 -13.55 -16.69
CA THR A 202 30.00 -12.41 -15.96
C THR A 202 28.88 -11.61 -15.29
N SER A 203 28.61 -11.99 -14.05
CA SER A 203 28.02 -11.11 -13.05
C SER A 203 29.10 -10.12 -12.62
N GLY A 204 28.86 -8.83 -12.80
CA GLY A 204 29.79 -7.78 -12.36
C GLY A 204 29.40 -6.40 -12.87
N ASN A 205 28.95 -5.55 -11.95
CA ASN A 205 28.89 -4.07 -12.04
C ASN A 205 27.59 -3.38 -12.51
N MET A 206 26.42 -3.86 -12.09
CA MET A 206 25.17 -3.06 -12.18
C MET A 206 24.93 -2.13 -10.96
N SER A 207 25.90 -1.95 -10.06
CA SER A 207 25.69 -1.16 -8.82
C SER A 207 26.27 0.26 -8.82
N LYS A 208 27.00 0.70 -9.86
CA LYS A 208 27.65 2.03 -9.89
C LYS A 208 26.92 3.11 -10.69
N GLU A 209 25.76 2.80 -11.28
CA GLU A 209 24.99 3.76 -12.10
C GLU A 209 24.27 4.80 -11.22
N ALA A 210 23.76 4.38 -10.05
CA ALA A 210 23.00 5.24 -9.15
C ALA A 210 23.84 6.35 -8.50
N ASP A 211 25.14 6.10 -8.31
CA ASP A 211 26.08 7.07 -7.72
C ASP A 211 26.46 8.18 -8.72
N ARG A 212 26.43 7.89 -10.04
CA ARG A 212 26.77 8.86 -11.09
C ARG A 212 25.73 9.97 -11.23
N ILE A 213 24.45 9.67 -11.03
CA ILE A 213 23.35 10.67 -11.13
C ILE A 213 23.36 11.61 -9.91
N ASN A 214 23.85 11.17 -8.75
CA ASN A 214 23.98 11.99 -7.55
C ASN A 214 25.22 12.91 -7.56
N SER A 215 26.19 12.65 -8.44
CA SER A 215 27.46 13.38 -8.50
C SER A 215 27.33 14.84 -8.95
N LEU A 216 26.21 15.22 -9.57
CA LEU A 216 25.97 16.59 -10.04
C LEU A 216 25.36 17.50 -8.95
N LYS A 217 25.07 16.95 -7.76
CA LYS A 217 24.44 17.70 -6.66
C LYS A 217 25.40 18.70 -5.97
N GLY A 218 26.68 18.69 -6.35
CA GLY A 218 27.74 19.52 -5.75
C GLY A 218 28.28 20.66 -6.63
N VAL A 219 27.99 20.70 -7.93
CA VAL A 219 28.56 21.72 -8.83
C VAL A 219 27.90 23.07 -8.63
N SER A 220 28.58 23.99 -7.94
CA SER A 220 28.09 25.34 -7.63
C SER A 220 28.50 26.39 -8.67
N SER A 221 29.39 26.05 -9.59
CA SER A 221 29.87 26.97 -10.63
C SER A 221 30.05 26.31 -12.00
N TYR A 222 30.09 27.12 -13.06
CA TYR A 222 30.34 26.65 -14.43
C TYR A 222 31.74 26.01 -14.57
N GLU A 223 32.73 26.47 -13.80
CA GLU A 223 34.08 25.90 -13.83
C GLU A 223 34.11 24.50 -13.23
N GLU A 224 33.52 24.37 -12.04
CA GLU A 224 33.40 23.11 -11.32
C GLU A 224 32.59 22.09 -12.12
N PHE A 225 31.59 22.55 -12.88
CA PHE A 225 30.86 21.71 -13.83
C PHE A 225 31.77 21.18 -14.95
N LEU A 226 32.57 22.03 -15.60
CA LEU A 226 33.49 21.60 -16.65
C LEU A 226 34.58 20.66 -16.13
N GLU A 227 35.12 20.94 -14.95
CA GLU A 227 36.09 20.07 -14.28
C GLU A 227 35.48 18.71 -13.94
N HIS A 228 34.24 18.68 -13.47
CA HIS A 228 33.52 17.44 -13.22
C HIS A 228 33.33 16.60 -14.50
N ILE A 229 32.98 17.24 -15.63
CA ILE A 229 32.86 16.55 -16.92
C ILE A 229 34.23 16.07 -17.42
N ASP A 230 35.31 16.86 -17.29
CA ASP A 230 36.66 16.40 -17.65
C ASP A 230 37.07 15.18 -16.82
N GLN A 231 36.74 15.17 -15.53
CA GLN A 231 37.04 14.03 -14.67
C GLN A 231 36.28 12.77 -15.11
N GLN A 232 34.99 12.88 -15.45
CA GLN A 232 34.24 11.73 -15.97
C GLN A 232 34.80 11.22 -17.31
N LEU A 233 35.19 12.13 -18.21
CA LEU A 233 35.81 11.78 -19.48
C LEU A 233 37.17 11.11 -19.28
N ARG A 234 37.94 11.54 -18.28
CA ARG A 234 39.22 10.93 -17.90
C ARG A 234 39.04 9.51 -17.37
N ASP A 235 38.02 9.27 -16.55
CA ASP A 235 37.72 7.92 -16.06
C ASP A 235 37.36 6.99 -17.23
N ILE A 236 36.54 7.47 -18.17
CA ILE A 236 36.19 6.74 -19.40
C ILE A 236 37.44 6.46 -20.25
N GLU A 237 38.32 7.44 -20.40
CA GLU A 237 39.58 7.30 -21.15
C GLU A 237 40.46 6.19 -20.55
N VAL A 238 40.62 6.16 -19.22
CA VAL A 238 41.40 5.12 -18.52
C VAL A 238 40.78 3.74 -18.75
N GLU A 239 39.46 3.61 -18.66
CA GLU A 239 38.75 2.36 -18.93
C GLU A 239 38.94 1.90 -20.39
N LEU A 240 38.82 2.81 -21.37
CA LEU A 240 39.01 2.52 -22.79
C LEU A 240 40.43 2.12 -23.13
N VAL A 241 41.44 2.84 -22.62
CA VAL A 241 42.86 2.50 -22.82
C VAL A 241 43.16 1.13 -22.21
N THR A 242 42.60 0.84 -21.04
CA THR A 242 42.73 -0.46 -20.39
C THR A 242 42.13 -1.56 -21.25
N PHE A 243 40.90 -1.37 -21.74
CA PHE A 243 40.25 -2.30 -22.67
C PHE A 243 41.10 -2.54 -23.92
N LEU A 244 41.59 -1.50 -24.58
CA LEU A 244 42.42 -1.60 -25.78
C LEU A 244 43.75 -2.32 -25.51
N ARG A 245 44.36 -2.10 -24.34
CA ARG A 245 45.57 -2.81 -23.91
C ARG A 245 45.30 -4.30 -23.72
N PHE A 246 44.19 -4.66 -23.08
CA PHE A 246 43.77 -6.06 -22.93
C PHE A 246 43.44 -6.70 -24.27
N SER A 247 42.72 -6.00 -25.16
CA SER A 247 42.46 -6.48 -26.51
C SER A 247 43.75 -6.69 -27.29
N SER A 248 44.78 -5.85 -27.10
CA SER A 248 46.08 -6.04 -27.73
C SER A 248 46.90 -7.19 -27.17
N LEU A 249 46.60 -7.67 -25.96
CA LEU A 249 47.23 -8.84 -25.35
C LEU A 249 46.55 -10.14 -25.80
N ILE A 250 45.24 -10.08 -26.04
CA ILE A 250 44.41 -11.25 -26.36
C ILE A 250 44.32 -11.49 -27.87
N LEU A 251 44.26 -10.43 -28.68
CA LEU A 251 44.16 -10.54 -30.14
C LEU A 251 45.54 -10.45 -30.80
N GLU A 252 45.79 -11.37 -31.74
CA GLU A 252 46.93 -11.29 -32.64
C GLU A 252 46.80 -10.03 -33.53
N ASN A 253 47.90 -9.40 -33.94
CA ASN A 253 47.88 -8.08 -34.60
C ASN A 253 46.96 -8.00 -35.83
N LYS A 254 46.72 -9.12 -36.52
CA LYS A 254 45.84 -9.20 -37.69
C LYS A 254 44.35 -9.15 -37.31
N ASP A 255 43.95 -9.80 -36.22
CA ASP A 255 42.56 -9.86 -35.76
C ASP A 255 42.13 -8.57 -35.05
N LYS A 256 43.10 -7.78 -34.58
CA LYS A 256 42.87 -6.49 -33.91
C LYS A 256 42.20 -5.45 -34.82
N LEU A 257 42.59 -5.41 -36.10
CA LEU A 257 42.08 -4.42 -37.06
C LEU A 257 40.71 -4.83 -37.65
N GLU A 258 40.42 -6.13 -37.66
CA GLU A 258 39.12 -6.66 -38.11
C GLU A 258 38.07 -6.69 -36.98
N ASN A 259 38.49 -6.52 -35.72
CA ASN A 259 37.57 -6.52 -34.60
C ASN A 259 36.79 -5.21 -34.52
N SER A 260 35.52 -5.24 -34.90
CA SER A 260 34.61 -4.09 -34.87
C SER A 260 34.49 -3.42 -33.49
N LYS A 261 34.65 -4.17 -32.39
CA LYS A 261 34.60 -3.62 -31.02
C LYS A 261 35.89 -2.87 -30.67
N VAL A 262 37.04 -3.33 -31.14
CA VAL A 262 38.33 -2.62 -30.95
C VAL A 262 38.32 -1.32 -31.76
N GLN A 263 37.85 -1.37 -33.00
CA GLN A 263 37.71 -0.17 -33.82
C GLN A 263 36.73 0.83 -33.19
N GLN A 264 35.57 0.35 -32.73
CA GLN A 264 34.60 1.21 -32.04
C GLN A 264 35.19 1.83 -30.77
N ALA A 265 35.97 1.08 -29.99
CA ALA A 265 36.63 1.60 -28.80
C ALA A 265 37.68 2.68 -29.13
N LEU A 266 38.40 2.54 -30.24
CA LEU A 266 39.32 3.57 -30.74
C LEU A 266 38.56 4.84 -31.17
N ASP A 267 37.45 4.69 -31.89
CA ASP A 267 36.64 5.82 -32.33
C ASP A 267 36.03 6.59 -31.14
N VAL A 268 35.59 5.86 -30.10
CA VAL A 268 35.10 6.48 -28.86
C VAL A 268 36.24 7.18 -28.12
N LEU A 269 37.43 6.56 -28.03
CA LEU A 269 38.59 7.17 -27.39
C LEU A 269 38.98 8.50 -28.05
N GLU A 270 39.01 8.52 -29.39
CA GLU A 270 39.25 9.75 -30.16
C GLU A 270 38.18 10.82 -29.87
N GLY A 271 36.91 10.42 -29.82
CA GLY A 271 35.81 11.33 -29.44
C GLY A 271 35.97 11.89 -28.02
N VAL A 272 36.43 11.08 -27.07
CA VAL A 272 36.72 11.51 -25.69
C VAL A 272 37.87 12.52 -25.68
N HIS A 273 38.97 12.25 -26.38
CA HIS A 273 40.09 13.20 -26.50
C HIS A 273 39.67 14.54 -27.09
N GLN A 274 38.86 14.53 -28.15
CA GLN A 274 38.33 15.75 -28.76
C GLN A 274 37.44 16.55 -27.79
N LEU A 275 36.59 15.87 -27.01
CA LEU A 275 35.74 16.53 -26.02
C LEU A 275 36.56 17.15 -24.88
N ARG A 276 37.56 16.43 -24.36
CA ARG A 276 38.46 16.94 -23.32
C ARG A 276 39.26 18.15 -23.80
N GLY A 277 39.81 18.09 -25.02
CA GLY A 277 40.49 19.24 -25.63
C GLY A 277 39.55 20.45 -25.85
N ARG A 278 38.27 20.22 -26.16
CA ARG A 278 37.27 21.29 -26.23
C ARG A 278 37.02 21.91 -24.85
N ILE A 279 36.89 21.11 -23.80
CA ILE A 279 36.72 21.60 -22.42
C ILE A 279 37.94 22.44 -22.01
N GLU A 280 39.15 21.93 -22.24
CA GLU A 280 40.38 22.66 -21.96
C GLU A 280 40.42 24.01 -22.69
N SER A 281 40.05 24.04 -23.98
CA SER A 281 39.99 25.29 -24.75
C SER A 281 38.97 26.29 -24.19
N LEU A 282 37.86 25.81 -23.61
CA LEU A 282 36.83 26.65 -22.98
C LEU A 282 37.32 27.21 -21.65
N VAL A 283 37.99 26.38 -20.84
CA VAL A 283 38.61 26.79 -19.57
C VAL A 283 39.69 27.85 -19.81
N GLN A 284 40.59 27.63 -20.78
CA GLN A 284 41.65 28.57 -21.13
C GLN A 284 41.10 29.92 -21.66
N LYS A 285 40.10 29.88 -22.55
CA LYS A 285 39.43 31.10 -23.05
C LYS A 285 38.78 31.92 -21.94
N LYS A 286 38.26 31.26 -20.90
CA LYS A 286 37.62 31.92 -19.76
C LYS A 286 38.65 32.46 -18.75
N ALA A 287 39.79 31.80 -18.60
CA ALA A 287 40.87 32.20 -17.70
C ALA A 287 41.71 33.40 -18.21
N GLY A 288 41.45 33.92 -19.42
CA GLY A 288 42.13 35.10 -19.96
C GLY A 288 43.61 34.85 -20.31
N VAL A 289 44.00 33.59 -20.53
CA VAL A 289 45.35 33.24 -20.96
C VAL A 289 45.33 33.07 -22.48
N HIS A 290 45.79 34.12 -23.17
CA HIS A 290 46.13 34.10 -24.60
C HIS A 290 47.52 33.52 -24.81
#